data_AF-A0AA40S069-F1
#
_entry.id   AF-A0AA40S069-F1
#
_cell.length_a   1.000
_cell.length_b   1.000
_cell.length_c   1.000
_cell.angle_alpha   90.00
_cell.angle_beta   90.00
_cell.angle_gamma   90.00
#
_symmetry.space_group_name_H-M   'P 1'
#
loop_
_entity.id
_entity.type
_entity.pdbx_description
1 polymer ?
#
loop_
_entity_poly.entity_id
_entity_poly.type
_entity_poly.pdbx_seq_one_letter_code
_entity_poly.pdbx_strand_id
1 'polypeptide(L)' 'MRNLLLLLILIAGGFVLTAMYVAPKQPELRGWYETNACPHLDRISPKICEPIRSARGSDAI' A
#
# COMPACT_ATOMS: atom_id res chain seq x y z
N MET A 1 -0.37 -0.46 29.24
CA MET A 1 0.22 -0.86 27.94
C MET A 1 -0.80 -1.21 26.86
N ARG A 2 -1.97 -1.77 27.18
CA ARG A 2 -3.03 -2.11 26.20
C ARG A 2 -3.47 -0.93 25.31
N ASN A 3 -3.68 0.26 25.88
CA ASN A 3 -4.11 1.43 25.09
C ASN A 3 -3.01 1.93 24.14
N LEU A 4 -1.74 1.85 24.55
CA LEU A 4 -0.62 2.21 23.69
C LEU A 4 -0.53 1.26 22.49
N LEU A 5 -0.66 -0.05 22.73
CA LEU A 5 -0.70 -1.07 21.67
C LEU A 5 -1.86 -0.83 20.69
N LEU A 6 -3.06 -0.55 21.19
CA LEU A 6 -4.22 -0.24 20.34
C LEU A 6 -3.98 1.01 19.50
N LEU A 7 -3.39 2.05 20.09
CA LEU A 7 -3.10 3.30 19.39
C LEU A 7 -2.07 3.08 18.28
N LEU A 8 -1.02 2.29 18.53
CA LEU A 8 -0.03 1.92 17.51
C LEU A 8 -0.64 1.12 16.36
N ILE A 9 -1.55 0.19 16.65
CA ILE A 9 -2.25 -0.59 15.61
C ILE A 9 -3.12 0.32 14.76
N LEU A 10 -3.85 1.27 15.38
CA LEU A 10 -4.67 2.23 14.65
C LEU A 10 -3.82 3.16 13.77
N ILE A 11 -2.68 3.63 14.26
CA ILE A 11 -1.74 4.44 13.46
C ILE A 11 -1.19 3.63 12.29
N ALA A 12 -0.70 2.42 12.55
CA ALA A 12 -0.14 1.55 11.50
C ALA A 12 -1.20 1.21 10.44
N GLY A 13 -2.41 0.84 10.85
CA GLY A 13 -3.52 0.58 9.96
C GLY A 13 -3.93 1.81 9.15
N GLY A 14 -4.09 2.97 9.80
CA GLY A 14 -4.40 4.23 9.13
C GLY A 14 -3.33 4.66 8.13
N PHE A 15 -2.05 4.48 8.48
CA PHE A 15 -0.93 4.76 7.59
C PHE A 15 -0.96 3.87 6.35
N VAL A 16 -1.17 2.56 6.51
CA VAL A 16 -1.28 1.61 5.39
C VAL A 16 -2.48 1.94 4.49
N LEU A 17 -3.64 2.24 5.07
CA LEU A 17 -4.83 2.61 4.30
C LEU A 17 -4.63 3.91 3.50
N THR A 18 -4.03 4.92 4.13
CA THR A 18 -3.71 6.20 3.47
C THR A 18 -2.72 5.99 2.33
N ALA A 19 -1.68 5.20 2.58
CA ALA A 19 -0.71 4.81 1.58
C ALA A 19 -1.34 4.10 0.38
N MET A 20 -2.22 3.12 0.62
CA MET A 20 -2.92 2.42 -0.46
C MET A 20 -3.83 3.34 -1.29
N TYR A 21 -4.38 4.38 -0.68
CA TYR A 21 -5.21 5.37 -1.36
C TYR A 21 -4.39 6.38 -2.20
N VAL A 22 -3.20 6.77 -1.72
CA VAL A 22 -2.35 7.79 -2.36
C VAL A 22 -1.40 7.18 -3.40
N ALA A 23 -0.82 6.01 -3.12
CA ALA A 23 0.17 5.35 -3.98
C ALA A 23 -0.26 5.19 -5.46
N PRO A 24 -1.50 4.76 -5.81
CA PRO A 24 -1.88 4.64 -7.21
C PRO A 24 -2.00 5.99 -7.94
N LYS A 25 -2.13 7.10 -7.22
CA LYS A 25 -2.24 8.45 -7.79
C LYS A 25 -0.89 9.15 -7.99
N GLN A 26 0.21 8.59 -7.48
CA GLN A 26 1.54 9.17 -7.58
C GLN A 26 2.52 8.17 -8.20
N PRO A 27 3.05 8.43 -9.41
CA PRO A 27 3.82 7.44 -10.16
C PRO A 27 5.14 7.05 -9.46
N GLU A 28 5.81 7.98 -8.78
CA GLU A 28 7.04 7.67 -8.01
C GLU A 28 6.76 6.74 -6.81
N LEU A 29 5.72 7.06 -6.03
CA LEU A 29 5.31 6.22 -4.90
C LEU A 29 4.85 4.85 -5.38
N ARG A 30 4.13 4.78 -6.51
CA ARG A 30 3.68 3.51 -7.09
C ARG A 30 4.85 2.55 -7.33
N GLY A 31 5.93 3.02 -7.95
CA GLY A 31 7.13 2.19 -8.19
C GLY A 31 7.82 1.74 -6.90
N TRP A 32 7.87 2.61 -5.90
CA TRP A 32 8.41 2.26 -4.58
C TRP A 32 7.55 1.20 -3.88
N TYR A 33 6.22 1.33 -3.92
CA TYR A 33 5.28 0.37 -3.33
C TYR A 33 5.34 -0.98 -4.04
N GLU A 34 5.43 -1.00 -5.37
CA GLU A 34 5.56 -2.24 -6.13
C GLU A 34 6.84 -3.01 -5.75
N THR A 35 7.94 -2.29 -5.53
CA THR A 35 9.24 -2.91 -5.22
C THR A 35 9.37 -3.32 -3.75
N ASN A 36 8.87 -2.50 -2.83
CA ASN A 36 9.13 -2.67 -1.38
C ASN A 36 7.93 -3.23 -0.63
N ALA A 37 6.70 -2.85 -0.99
CA ALA A 37 5.50 -3.22 -0.23
C ALA A 37 4.79 -4.45 -0.82
N CYS A 38 4.63 -4.51 -2.14
CA CYS A 38 3.90 -5.59 -2.80
C CYS A 38 4.45 -7.00 -2.56
N PRO A 39 5.76 -7.26 -2.47
CA PRO A 39 6.27 -8.59 -2.13
C PRO A 39 5.85 -9.09 -0.74
N HIS A 40 5.57 -8.17 0.19
CA HIS A 40 5.07 -8.50 1.53
C HIS A 40 3.54 -8.58 1.56
N LEU A 41 2.87 -7.64 0.89
CA LEU A 41 1.40 -7.57 0.85
C LEU A 41 0.78 -8.71 0.03
N ASP A 42 1.42 -9.13 -1.07
CA ASP A 42 0.96 -10.26 -1.90
C ASP A 42 0.96 -11.60 -1.14
N ARG A 43 1.80 -11.74 -0.09
CA ARG A 43 1.77 -12.92 0.80
C ARG A 43 0.54 -12.98 1.67
N ILE A 44 -0.05 -11.83 1.98
CA ILE A 44 -1.28 -11.73 2.78
C ILE A 44 -2.49 -11.88 1.86
N SER A 45 -2.50 -11.15 0.75
CA SER A 45 -3.50 -11.29 -0.30
C SER A 45 -3.02 -10.69 -1.62
N PRO A 46 -3.08 -11.44 -2.75
CA PRO A 46 -2.63 -10.97 -4.06
C PRO A 46 -3.47 -9.82 -4.62
N LYS A 47 -4.68 -9.56 -4.07
CA LYS A 47 -5.59 -8.51 -4.53
C LYS A 47 -5.23 -7.11 -4.01
N ILE A 48 -4.35 -7.01 -3.02
CA ILE A 48 -3.99 -5.74 -2.37
C ILE A 48 -3.20 -4.85 -3.32
N CYS A 49 -2.28 -5.43 -4.10
CA CYS A 49 -1.42 -4.69 -5.05
C CYS A 49 -1.94 -4.66 -6.49
N GLU A 50 -3.09 -5.25 -6.77
CA GLU A 50 -3.76 -5.20 -8.06
C GLU A 50 -4.07 -3.77 -8.57
N PRO A 51 -4.60 -2.83 -7.75
CA PRO A 51 -4.78 -1.43 -8.17
C PRO A 51 -3.45 -0.69 -8.47
N ILE A 52 -2.37 -1.05 -7.78
CA ILE A 52 -1.04 -0.47 -8.00
C ILE A 52 -0.47 -0.96 -9.34
N ARG A 53 -0.59 -2.26 -9.64
CA ARG A 53 -0.16 -2.85 -10.92
C ARG A 53 -1.01 -2.37 -12.10
N SER A 54 -2.33 -2.30 -11.94
CA SER A 54 -3.23 -1.83 -13.02
C SER A 54 -3.00 -0.35 -13.36
N ALA A 55 -2.76 0.50 -12.37
CA ALA A 55 -2.40 1.91 -12.61
C ALA A 55 -1.12 2.06 -13.45
N ARG A 56 -0.14 1.14 -13.31
CA ARG A 56 1.07 1.14 -14.17
C ARG A 56 0.78 0.85 -15.63
N GLY A 57 -0.21 0.00 -15.92
CA GLY A 57 -0.66 -0.28 -17.28
C GLY A 57 -1.30 0.92 -17.97
N SER A 58 -1.87 1.86 -17.21
CA SER A 58 -2.49 3.08 -17.72
C SER A 58 -1.51 4.23 -18.01
N ASP A 59 -0.31 4.22 -17.41
CA ASP A 59 0.72 5.25 -17.64
C ASP A 59 1.66 4.93 -18.83
N ALA A 60 1.52 3.74 -19.43
CA ALA A 60 2.34 3.30 -20.56
C ALA A 60 1.71 3.63 -21.94
N ILE A 61 0.69 4.50 -21.97
CA ILE A 61 -0.04 4.91 -23.18
C ILE A 61 0.18 6.41 -23.42
#